data_AF-A0A085ZR80-F1
#
_entry.id   AF-A0A085ZR80-F1
#
_cell.length_a   1.000
_cell.length_b   1.000
_cell.length_c   1.000
_cell.angle_alpha   90.00
_cell.angle_beta   90.00
_cell.angle_gamma   90.00
#
_symmetry.space_group_name_H-M   'P 1'
#
loop_
_entity.id
_entity.type
_entity.pdbx_description
1 polymer ?
#
loop_
_entity_poly.entity_id
_entity_poly.type
_entity_poly.pdbx_seq_one_letter_code
_entity_poly.pdbx_strand_id
1 'polypeptide(L)'
;MLENKEMKKFELYWKDLNIGSIVETNWDMRSSGDILFKFDYLTEPSENKHLADYIKFSIKYSLLLDEGVEEPDMYLAEEETKFLDLIIDTTDWYIINEKGEKKIILCPIFHEDDAVTWMTDPKYF
;
A
#
# COMPACT_ATOMS: atom_id res chain seq x y z
N MET A 1 28.37 -12.00 14.67
CA MET A 1 27.94 -12.53 13.36
C MET A 1 26.62 -11.88 13.06
N LEU A 2 26.56 -10.99 12.07
CA LEU A 2 25.29 -10.43 11.60
C LEU A 2 24.62 -11.54 10.80
N GLU A 3 23.50 -12.06 11.28
CA GLU A 3 22.63 -12.89 10.44
C GLU A 3 22.28 -12.04 9.21
N ASN A 4 22.62 -12.52 8.02
CA ASN A 4 22.02 -12.04 6.78
C ASN A 4 20.54 -12.43 6.86
N LYS A 5 19.75 -11.57 7.50
CA LYS A 5 18.31 -11.73 7.60
C LYS A 5 17.77 -11.44 6.19
N GLU A 6 17.28 -12.47 5.52
CA GLU A 6 16.75 -12.36 4.15
C GLU A 6 15.69 -11.25 4.10
N MET A 7 15.91 -10.25 3.25
CA MET A 7 14.91 -9.22 2.97
C MET A 7 13.68 -9.91 2.37
N LYS A 8 12.53 -9.82 3.03
CA LYS A 8 11.32 -10.47 2.53
C LYS A 8 10.80 -9.69 1.33
N LYS A 9 10.60 -10.39 0.22
CA LYS A 9 10.01 -9.83 -0.99
C LYS A 9 8.59 -10.31 -1.17
N PHE A 10 7.74 -9.42 -1.64
CA PHE A 10 6.39 -9.76 -2.01
C PHE A 10 5.98 -9.03 -3.28
N GLU A 11 4.92 -9.54 -3.90
CA GLU A 11 4.21 -8.89 -4.99
C GLU A 11 2.88 -8.38 -4.43
N LEU A 12 2.61 -7.09 -4.58
CA LEU A 12 1.40 -6.43 -4.10
C LEU A 12 0.34 -6.43 -5.19
N TYR A 13 -0.89 -6.79 -4.81
CA TYR A 13 -2.02 -6.87 -5.72
C TYR A 13 -3.26 -6.17 -5.18
N TRP A 14 -4.06 -5.69 -6.14
CA TRP A 14 -5.47 -5.37 -5.97
C TRP A 14 -6.28 -6.16 -7.00
N LYS A 15 -7.18 -7.04 -6.55
CA LYS A 15 -7.90 -8.00 -7.41
C LYS A 15 -6.92 -8.83 -8.25
N ASP A 16 -6.93 -8.71 -9.56
CA ASP A 16 -6.04 -9.36 -10.52
C ASP A 16 -4.87 -8.47 -10.96
N LEU A 17 -4.86 -7.20 -10.54
CA LEU A 17 -3.84 -6.24 -10.92
C LEU A 17 -2.61 -6.37 -10.01
N ASN A 18 -1.44 -6.65 -10.61
CA ASN A 18 -0.16 -6.53 -9.93
C ASN A 18 0.27 -5.07 -9.92
N ILE A 19 0.38 -4.50 -8.73
CA ILE A 19 0.70 -3.09 -8.50
C ILE A 19 2.21 -2.88 -8.52
N GLY A 20 2.95 -3.78 -7.89
CA GLY A 20 4.38 -3.64 -7.74
C GLY A 20 5.02 -4.72 -6.87
N SER A 21 6.34 -4.75 -6.91
CA SER A 21 7.15 -5.60 -6.06
C SER A 21 7.53 -4.82 -4.80
N ILE A 22 7.27 -5.36 -3.62
CA ILE A 22 7.62 -4.76 -2.34
C ILE A 22 8.78 -5.50 -1.68
N VAL A 23 9.69 -4.74 -1.07
CA VAL A 23 10.80 -5.27 -0.26
C VAL A 23 10.61 -4.78 1.16
N GLU A 24 10.33 -5.69 2.09
CA GLU A 24 10.17 -5.35 3.51
C GLU A 24 11.51 -4.88 4.08
N THR A 25 11.52 -3.65 4.61
CA THR A 25 12.71 -3.01 5.19
C THR A 25 12.60 -2.87 6.71
N ASN A 26 11.40 -3.01 7.28
CA ASN A 26 11.12 -2.74 8.68
C ASN A 26 10.95 -4.00 9.55
N TRP A 27 11.30 -3.87 10.83
CA TRP A 27 11.37 -4.97 11.81
C TRP A 27 10.36 -4.85 12.96
N ASP A 28 9.46 -3.86 12.92
CA ASP A 28 8.55 -3.50 14.03
C ASP A 28 7.06 -3.88 13.77
N MET A 29 6.13 -3.41 14.62
CA MET A 29 4.71 -3.82 14.69
C MET A 29 3.88 -3.69 13.41
N ARG A 30 4.30 -2.89 12.42
CA ARG A 30 3.68 -2.80 11.09
C ARG A 30 4.71 -3.14 10.02
N SER A 31 4.33 -3.97 9.05
CA SER A 31 5.19 -4.23 7.90
C SER A 31 5.29 -2.97 7.04
N SER A 32 6.51 -2.57 6.72
CA SER A 32 6.77 -1.49 5.79
C SER A 32 8.03 -1.77 4.98
N GLY A 33 8.14 -1.09 3.85
CA GLY A 33 9.12 -1.39 2.84
C GLY A 33 9.09 -0.41 1.69
N ASP A 34 9.90 -0.71 0.68
CA ASP A 34 9.94 0.03 -0.57
C ASP A 34 9.13 -0.72 -1.62
N ILE A 35 8.42 -0.01 -2.50
CA ILE A 35 7.69 -0.57 -3.63
C ILE A 35 8.32 -0.16 -4.95
N LEU A 36 8.53 -1.13 -5.83
CA LEU A 36 8.79 -0.90 -7.25
C LEU A 36 7.48 -1.08 -8.02
N PHE A 37 6.86 0.03 -8.41
CA PHE A 37 5.62 0.01 -9.19
C PHE A 37 5.81 -0.63 -10.56
N LYS A 38 4.82 -1.43 -10.98
CA LYS A 38 4.79 -2.09 -12.30
C LYS A 38 4.00 -1.32 -13.35
N PHE A 39 3.25 -0.31 -12.93
CA PHE A 39 2.62 0.65 -13.81
C PHE A 39 3.00 2.06 -13.38
N ASP A 40 3.00 2.98 -14.35
CA ASP A 40 3.27 4.38 -14.08
C ASP A 40 1.98 5.07 -13.63
N TYR A 41 1.85 5.28 -12.31
CA TYR A 41 0.71 5.97 -11.73
C TYR A 41 0.73 7.49 -11.97
N LEU A 42 1.84 8.06 -12.43
CA LEU A 42 2.01 9.49 -12.72
C LEU A 42 1.67 9.84 -14.18
N THR A 43 1.78 8.89 -15.10
CA THR A 43 1.43 9.10 -16.52
C THR A 43 -0.07 9.32 -16.72
N GLU A 44 -0.42 10.23 -17.63
CA GLU A 44 -1.79 10.51 -18.06
C GLU A 44 -1.96 10.25 -19.58
N PRO A 45 -2.92 9.39 -20.01
CA PRO A 45 -3.83 8.62 -19.17
C PRO A 45 -3.14 7.42 -18.50
N SER A 46 -3.48 7.16 -17.23
CA SER A 46 -3.03 5.95 -16.54
C SER A 46 -3.80 4.71 -17.00
N GLU A 47 -3.12 3.57 -17.04
CA GLU A 47 -3.72 2.25 -17.33
C GLU A 47 -4.85 1.89 -16.36
N ASN A 48 -4.70 2.29 -15.09
CA ASN A 48 -5.75 2.19 -14.07
C ASN A 48 -5.88 3.51 -13.32
N LYS A 49 -6.67 4.43 -13.90
CA LYS A 49 -6.87 5.76 -13.34
C LYS A 49 -7.34 5.75 -11.89
N HIS A 50 -8.29 4.89 -11.52
CA HIS A 50 -8.84 4.85 -10.16
C HIS A 50 -7.78 4.49 -9.12
N LEU A 51 -6.99 3.45 -9.41
CA LEU A 51 -5.90 3.03 -8.53
C LEU A 51 -4.76 4.05 -8.50
N ALA A 52 -4.42 4.64 -9.65
CA ALA A 52 -3.41 5.69 -9.73
C ALA A 52 -3.81 6.94 -8.91
N ASP A 53 -5.09 7.34 -9.01
CA ASP A 53 -5.65 8.44 -8.21
C ASP A 53 -5.63 8.09 -6.72
N TYR A 54 -5.91 6.84 -6.36
CA TYR A 54 -5.80 6.37 -4.98
C TYR A 54 -4.36 6.41 -4.43
N ILE A 55 -3.37 5.96 -5.21
CA ILE A 55 -1.96 6.03 -4.79
C ILE A 55 -1.55 7.49 -4.52
N LYS A 56 -1.89 8.40 -5.43
CA LYS A 56 -1.66 9.85 -5.25
C LYS A 56 -2.35 10.39 -3.99
N PHE A 57 -3.60 9.99 -3.77
CA PHE A 57 -4.36 10.34 -2.57
C PHE A 57 -3.70 9.82 -1.30
N SER A 58 -3.28 8.54 -1.28
CA SER A 58 -2.64 7.91 -0.14
C SER A 58 -1.34 8.61 0.25
N ILE A 59 -0.52 8.99 -0.73
CA ILE A 59 0.74 9.71 -0.50
C ILE A 59 0.44 11.08 0.11
N LYS A 60 -0.53 11.82 -0.45
CA LYS A 60 -0.98 13.10 0.10
C LYS A 60 -1.50 12.96 1.53
N TYR A 61 -2.24 11.89 1.81
CA TYR A 61 -2.75 11.60 3.14
C TYR A 61 -1.62 11.30 4.15
N SER A 62 -0.63 10.48 3.76
CA SER A 62 0.51 10.18 4.63
C SER A 62 1.33 11.42 4.97
N LEU A 63 1.51 12.34 4.02
CA LEU A 63 2.22 13.59 4.26
C LEU A 63 1.53 14.47 5.31
N LEU A 64 0.21 14.57 5.28
CA LEU A 64 -0.54 15.31 6.30
C LEU A 64 -0.38 14.69 7.70
N LEU A 65 -0.33 13.36 7.78
CA LEU A 65 -0.03 12.66 9.04
C LEU A 65 1.37 13.00 9.55
N ASP A 66 2.37 13.00 8.68
CA ASP A 66 3.77 13.29 9.03
C ASP A 66 3.99 14.75 9.42
N GLU A 67 3.25 15.69 8.82
CA GLU A 67 3.23 17.11 9.19
C GLU A 67 2.56 17.37 10.55
N GLY A 68 1.98 16.34 11.18
CA GLY A 68 1.30 16.45 12.47
C GLY A 68 -0.01 17.22 12.40
N VAL A 69 -0.66 17.24 11.23
CA VAL A 69 -1.99 17.82 11.07
C VAL A 69 -2.97 17.05 11.97
N GLU A 70 -3.62 17.76 12.88
CA GLU A 70 -4.71 17.18 13.66
C GLU A 70 -5.90 16.91 12.72
N GLU A 71 -6.37 15.66 12.70
CA GLU A 71 -7.51 15.18 11.90
C GLU A 71 -7.33 15.32 10.36
N PRO A 72 -6.31 14.68 9.74
CA PRO A 72 -6.09 14.76 8.29
C PRO A 72 -7.27 14.22 7.49
N ASP A 73 -8.00 13.24 8.04
CA ASP A 73 -9.24 12.69 7.49
C ASP A 73 -10.27 13.81 7.23
N MET A 74 -10.34 14.85 8.08
CA MET A 74 -11.28 15.96 7.86
C MET A 74 -10.91 16.83 6.67
N TYR A 75 -9.62 16.97 6.36
CA TYR A 75 -9.16 17.73 5.20
C TYR A 75 -9.41 17.01 3.89
N LEU A 76 -9.44 15.67 3.95
CA LEU A 76 -9.52 14.82 2.76
C LEU A 76 -10.78 13.97 2.70
N ALA A 77 -11.74 14.13 3.61
CA ALA A 77 -12.94 13.29 3.71
C ALA A 77 -13.71 13.17 2.39
N GLU A 78 -13.96 14.30 1.71
CA GLU A 78 -14.65 14.28 0.41
C GLU A 78 -13.84 13.53 -0.66
N GLU A 79 -12.52 13.63 -0.61
CA GLU A 79 -11.62 12.93 -1.53
C GLU A 79 -11.55 11.43 -1.20
N GLU A 80 -11.50 11.07 0.08
CA GLU A 80 -11.51 9.70 0.59
C GLU A 80 -12.78 8.95 0.19
N THR A 81 -13.94 9.62 0.19
CA THR A 81 -15.21 8.99 -0.20
C THR A 81 -15.20 8.40 -1.61
N LYS A 82 -14.29 8.87 -2.47
CA LYS A 82 -14.11 8.35 -3.84
C LYS A 82 -13.46 6.97 -3.85
N PHE A 83 -12.74 6.59 -2.80
CA PHE A 83 -11.92 5.39 -2.74
C PHE A 83 -12.43 4.36 -1.72
N LEU A 84 -13.66 4.51 -1.21
CA LEU A 84 -14.22 3.58 -0.22
C LEU A 84 -14.25 2.14 -0.70
N ASP A 85 -14.37 1.91 -2.02
CA ASP A 85 -14.31 0.59 -2.63
C ASP A 85 -12.94 -0.07 -2.49
N LEU A 86 -11.87 0.73 -2.39
CA LEU A 86 -10.50 0.28 -2.14
C LEU A 86 -10.21 0.15 -0.65
N ILE A 87 -10.88 0.91 0.21
CA ILE A 87 -10.52 1.05 1.64
C ILE A 87 -11.32 0.10 2.53
N ILE A 88 -12.65 0.01 2.34
CA ILE A 88 -13.57 -0.57 3.33
C ILE A 88 -14.02 -1.97 2.94
N ASP A 89 -13.98 -2.89 3.91
CA ASP A 89 -14.55 -4.26 3.86
C ASP A 89 -14.23 -5.04 2.58
N THR A 90 -13.00 -4.89 2.10
CA THR A 90 -12.51 -5.59 0.92
C THR A 90 -11.46 -6.64 1.27
N THR A 91 -11.45 -7.73 0.49
CA THR A 91 -10.44 -8.79 0.54
C THR A 91 -9.55 -8.81 -0.71
N ASP A 92 -9.73 -7.81 -1.57
CA ASP A 92 -9.09 -7.74 -2.87
C ASP A 92 -7.63 -7.29 -2.77
N TRP A 93 -7.21 -6.72 -1.62
CA TRP A 93 -5.81 -6.44 -1.32
C TRP A 93 -5.10 -7.69 -0.79
N TYR A 94 -3.99 -8.04 -1.42
CA TYR A 94 -3.15 -9.13 -0.95
C TYR A 94 -1.72 -8.98 -1.43
N ILE A 95 -0.84 -9.70 -0.73
CA ILE A 95 0.55 -9.88 -1.12
C ILE A 95 0.83 -11.35 -1.41
N ILE A 96 1.73 -11.62 -2.36
CA ILE A 96 2.24 -12.96 -2.66
C ILE A 96 3.75 -12.98 -2.38
N ASN A 97 4.23 -13.91 -1.56
CA ASN A 97 5.67 -14.05 -1.31
C ASN A 97 6.38 -14.88 -2.39
N GLU A 98 7.71 -14.99 -2.30
CA GLU A 98 8.54 -15.76 -3.25
C GLU A 98 8.19 -17.25 -3.35
N LYS A 99 7.49 -17.81 -2.35
CA LYS A 99 7.00 -19.20 -2.36
C LYS A 99 5.62 -19.35 -3.01
N GLY A 100 5.01 -18.25 -3.45
CA GLY A 100 3.64 -18.22 -3.97
C GLY A 100 2.57 -18.21 -2.88
N GLU A 101 2.93 -17.99 -1.61
CA GLU A 101 1.95 -17.92 -0.53
C GLU A 101 1.24 -16.56 -0.55
N LYS A 102 -0.09 -16.60 -0.68
CA LYS A 102 -0.96 -15.43 -0.65
C LYS A 102 -1.36 -15.06 0.77
N LYS A 103 -1.29 -13.77 1.12
CA LYS A 103 -1.82 -13.21 2.37
C LYS A 103 -2.73 -12.03 2.07
N ILE A 104 -3.94 -12.07 2.61
CA ILE A 104 -4.88 -10.94 2.55
C ILE A 104 -4.35 -9.85 3.50
N ILE A 105 -4.35 -8.62 3.02
CA ILE A 105 -3.91 -7.44 3.79
C ILE A 105 -5.04 -6.42 3.82
N LEU A 106 -4.96 -5.51 4.79
CA LEU A 106 -5.73 -4.27 4.75
C LEU A 106 -5.25 -3.38 3.59
N CYS A 107 -6.05 -2.38 3.26
CA CYS A 107 -5.68 -1.36 2.28
C CYS A 107 -4.29 -0.76 2.62
N PRO A 108 -3.31 -0.83 1.71
CA PRO A 108 -1.96 -0.35 1.98
C PRO A 108 -1.91 1.18 1.97
N ILE A 109 -1.03 1.74 2.79
CA ILE A 109 -0.73 3.17 2.78
C ILE A 109 0.55 3.36 1.98
N PHE A 110 0.45 4.07 0.85
CA PHE A 110 1.57 4.54 0.05
C PHE A 110 2.06 5.89 0.59
N HIS A 111 3.36 6.09 0.58
CA HIS A 111 4.05 7.29 1.05
C HIS A 111 4.95 7.86 -0.06
N GLU A 112 5.56 9.02 0.20
CA GLU A 112 6.64 9.53 -0.66
C GLU A 112 7.84 8.57 -0.72
N ASP A 113 8.76 8.83 -1.66
CA ASP A 113 9.98 8.07 -1.86
C ASP A 113 9.77 6.56 -2.07
N ASP A 114 8.67 6.21 -2.74
CA ASP A 114 8.29 4.83 -3.05
C ASP A 114 8.15 3.93 -1.80
N ALA A 115 7.85 4.51 -0.64
CA ALA A 115 7.59 3.74 0.57
C ALA A 115 6.14 3.26 0.66
N VAL A 116 5.93 2.10 1.30
CA VAL A 116 4.61 1.51 1.52
C VAL A 116 4.53 0.83 2.89
N THR A 117 3.38 0.96 3.54
CA THR A 117 3.05 0.25 4.80
C THR A 117 1.84 -0.63 4.57
N TRP A 118 1.88 -1.86 5.10
CA TRP A 118 0.78 -2.81 5.01
C TRP A 118 0.63 -3.61 6.31
N MET A 119 -0.54 -4.22 6.47
CA MET A 119 -0.84 -5.10 7.59
C MET A 119 -1.70 -6.25 7.10
N THR A 120 -1.38 -7.47 7.53
CA THR A 120 -2.25 -8.62 7.29
C THR A 120 -3.60 -8.42 7.97
N ASP A 121 -4.69 -8.73 7.27
CA ASP A 121 -6.02 -8.59 7.85
C ASP A 121 -6.23 -9.67 8.94
N PRO A 122 -6.43 -9.29 10.21
CA PRO A 122 -6.60 -10.25 11.31
C PRO A 122 -7.85 -11.12 11.17
N LYS A 123 -8.83 -10.73 10.33
CA LYS A 123 -10.02 -11.56 10.05
C LYS A 123 -9.66 -12.88 9.34
N TYR A 124 -8.48 -12.96 8.71
CA TYR A 124 -8.03 -14.09 7.90
C TYR A 124 -6.80 -14.81 8.50
N PHE A 125 -6.57 -14.64 9.80
CA PHE A 125 -5.50 -15.27 10.59
C PHE A 125 -5.99 -16.45 11.43
#